data_AF-A0A0F5J4I1-F1
#
_entry.id   AF-A0A0F5J4I1-F1
#
_cell.length_a   1.000
_cell.length_b   1.000
_cell.length_c   1.000
_cell.angle_alpha   90.00
_cell.angle_beta   90.00
_cell.angle_gamma   90.00
#
_symmetry.space_group_name_H-M   'P 1'
#
loop_
_entity.id
_entity.type
_entity.pdbx_description
1 polymer ?
#
loop_
_entity_poly.entity_id
_entity_poly.type
_entity_poly.pdbx_seq_one_letter_code
_entity_poly.pdbx_strand_id
1 'polypeptide(L)'
;MKCEMRKKDLYWVFAVCFIMLSSCLGDSNTRITVGEQEAVYQVRPSRGLVLSGGRLIYSSSINSLRADAGDCFMVQYSFDTSNPELQKTDSLSVELLGEPTEVPLWTVEGTVPSDTLLTDEQYIAKIGTRTPYIKGRLFLWPQLNEPESQRDSFVMHYDSVNLYKTTDGFRTYNLYLRAIRKSEIPADADSTLVPHTEAFDIESFFNKALEMETANQSKTLTIAVNYVAKPNKDTTGVEWSILELSYPLDNGTEE
;
A
#
# COMPACT_ATOMS: atom_id res chain seq x y z
N MET A 1 6.73 -22.59 43.53
CA MET A 1 7.40 -22.13 42.30
C MET A 1 6.36 -21.35 41.50
N LYS A 2 6.48 -20.02 41.49
CA LYS A 2 5.49 -19.10 40.89
C LYS A 2 5.98 -18.80 39.47
N CYS A 3 5.22 -19.22 38.46
CA CYS A 3 5.52 -18.87 37.08
C CYS A 3 4.87 -17.50 36.83
N GLU A 4 5.66 -16.43 36.93
CA GLU A 4 5.25 -15.09 36.47
C GLU A 4 5.49 -15.01 34.97
N MET A 5 4.40 -14.99 34.20
CA MET A 5 4.45 -14.61 32.78
C MET A 5 4.76 -13.12 32.64
N ARG A 6 5.69 -12.77 31.75
CA ARG A 6 6.06 -11.39 31.43
C ARG A 6 4.88 -10.68 30.75
N LYS A 7 4.53 -9.50 31.26
CA LYS A 7 3.46 -8.61 30.76
C LYS A 7 3.55 -8.20 29.28
N LYS A 8 4.61 -8.54 28.55
CA LYS A 8 4.80 -8.19 27.14
C LYS A 8 4.06 -9.15 26.18
N ASP A 9 3.78 -10.38 26.60
CA ASP A 9 3.11 -11.38 25.73
C ASP A 9 1.59 -11.19 25.65
N LEU A 10 1.03 -10.31 26.49
CA LEU A 10 -0.42 -10.06 26.56
C LEU A 10 -0.90 -9.00 25.55
N TYR A 11 0.00 -8.18 25.01
CA TYR A 11 -0.38 -7.05 24.15
C TYR A 11 -0.46 -7.38 22.65
N TRP A 12 0.11 -8.50 22.19
CA TRP A 12 -0.04 -8.93 20.79
C TRP A 12 -1.42 -9.53 20.51
N VAL A 13 -2.07 -10.15 21.50
CA VAL A 13 -3.36 -10.83 21.33
C VAL A 13 -4.53 -9.84 21.15
N PHE A 14 -4.38 -8.56 21.53
CA PHE A 14 -5.50 -7.61 21.56
C PHE A 14 -5.66 -6.74 20.30
N ALA A 15 -4.73 -6.73 19.34
CA ALA A 15 -4.80 -5.86 18.16
C ALA A 15 -5.71 -6.38 17.02
N VAL A 16 -6.23 -7.61 17.12
CA VAL A 16 -7.06 -8.24 16.07
C VAL A 16 -8.57 -8.01 16.27
N CYS A 17 -8.99 -7.37 17.37
CA CYS A 17 -10.40 -7.40 17.80
C CYS A 17 -11.34 -6.31 17.24
N PHE A 18 -10.94 -5.43 16.31
CA PHE A 18 -11.80 -4.30 15.92
C PHE A 18 -12.59 -4.39 14.61
N ILE A 19 -12.63 -5.55 13.93
CA ILE A 19 -13.59 -5.77 12.83
C ILE A 19 -14.28 -7.13 12.98
N MET A 20 -14.97 -7.32 14.11
CA MET A 20 -15.83 -8.48 14.36
C MET A 20 -17.27 -8.00 14.39
N LEU A 21 -17.88 -7.84 13.20
CA LEU A 21 -19.33 -7.81 13.11
C LEU A 21 -19.83 -9.25 13.31
N SER A 22 -20.45 -9.44 14.46
CA SER A 22 -20.91 -10.70 15.05
C SER A 22 -22.00 -11.39 14.24
N SER A 23 -21.80 -12.66 13.90
CA SER A 23 -22.87 -13.65 13.82
C SER A 23 -22.78 -14.59 15.04
N CYS A 24 -23.49 -14.23 16.11
CA CYS A 24 -23.79 -15.15 17.21
C CYS A 24 -25.08 -15.89 16.89
N LEU A 25 -24.99 -17.14 16.42
CA LEU A 25 -25.95 -18.20 16.75
C LEU A 25 -25.41 -19.57 16.27
N GLY A 26 -24.94 -20.38 17.22
CA GLY A 26 -24.92 -21.84 17.15
C GLY A 26 -24.48 -22.49 15.84
N ASP A 27 -23.24 -22.27 15.42
CA ASP A 27 -22.50 -23.26 14.63
C ASP A 27 -21.02 -23.11 14.98
N SER A 28 -20.30 -24.20 15.18
CA SER A 28 -18.86 -24.20 15.42
C SER A 28 -18.13 -23.91 14.11
N ASN A 29 -18.46 -22.78 13.49
CA ASN A 29 -17.88 -22.38 12.22
C ASN A 29 -16.52 -21.77 12.52
N THR A 30 -15.50 -22.61 12.55
CA THR A 30 -14.11 -22.21 12.73
C THR A 30 -13.60 -21.41 11.53
N ARG A 31 -14.38 -21.22 10.48
CA ARG A 31 -13.97 -20.52 9.27
C ARG A 31 -14.18 -19.01 9.37
N ILE A 32 -13.10 -18.26 9.12
CA ILE A 32 -13.11 -16.81 8.98
C ILE A 32 -13.01 -16.45 7.49
N THR A 33 -13.86 -15.53 7.06
CA THR A 33 -13.77 -14.85 5.76
C THR A 33 -13.10 -13.50 5.93
N VAL A 34 -12.10 -13.23 5.10
CA VAL A 34 -11.40 -11.96 5.02
C VAL A 34 -11.81 -11.27 3.73
N GLY A 35 -12.32 -10.04 3.88
CA GLY A 35 -12.63 -9.16 2.75
C GLY A 35 -11.37 -8.74 1.99
N GLU A 36 -11.54 -7.88 1.00
CA GLU A 36 -10.50 -7.58 0.02
C GLU A 36 -9.19 -7.03 0.64
N GLN A 37 -8.09 -7.75 0.44
CA GLN A 37 -6.74 -7.43 0.92
C GLN A 37 -5.78 -7.15 -0.24
N GLU A 38 -4.87 -6.20 -0.06
CA GLU A 38 -3.73 -6.02 -0.96
C GLU A 38 -2.72 -7.15 -0.76
N ALA A 39 -2.17 -7.61 -1.87
CA ALA A 39 -1.20 -8.68 -1.89
C ALA A 39 -0.14 -8.46 -2.97
N VAL A 40 1.08 -8.94 -2.70
CA VAL A 40 2.17 -8.99 -3.69
C VAL A 40 2.54 -10.44 -3.94
N TYR A 41 2.58 -10.84 -5.21
CA TYR A 41 2.94 -12.18 -5.60
C TYR A 41 4.42 -12.46 -5.38
N GLN A 42 4.70 -13.58 -4.74
CA GLN A 42 6.04 -14.04 -4.41
C GLN A 42 6.26 -15.41 -5.05
N VAL A 43 7.42 -15.61 -5.67
CA VAL A 43 7.83 -16.91 -6.21
C VAL A 43 8.81 -17.64 -5.28
N ARG A 44 9.65 -16.91 -4.55
CA ARG A 44 10.69 -17.45 -3.64
C ARG A 44 10.63 -16.78 -2.26
N PRO A 45 10.92 -17.51 -1.17
CA PRO A 45 11.33 -18.92 -1.12
C PRO A 45 10.19 -19.91 -1.43
N SER A 46 8.94 -19.47 -1.28
CA SER A 46 7.74 -20.23 -1.60
C SER A 46 6.79 -19.39 -2.42
N ARG A 47 6.06 -20.04 -3.34
CA ARG A 47 4.99 -19.41 -4.10
C ARG A 47 3.83 -19.04 -3.19
N GLY A 48 3.32 -17.84 -3.35
CA GLY A 48 2.22 -17.33 -2.55
C GLY A 48 1.99 -15.84 -2.75
N LEU A 49 1.08 -15.30 -1.95
CA LEU A 49 0.75 -13.89 -1.91
C LEU A 49 1.16 -13.34 -0.55
N VAL A 50 2.00 -12.31 -0.53
CA VAL A 50 2.42 -11.63 0.70
C VAL A 50 1.43 -10.50 0.97
N LEU A 51 0.86 -10.49 2.17
CA LEU A 51 -0.08 -9.47 2.64
C LEU A 51 0.65 -8.38 3.44
N SER A 52 -0.09 -7.31 3.78
CA SER A 52 0.37 -6.33 4.77
C SER A 52 0.77 -7.00 6.09
N GLY A 53 1.86 -6.51 6.70
CA GLY A 53 2.48 -7.16 7.85
C GLY A 53 3.38 -8.36 7.52
N GLY A 54 3.58 -8.69 6.24
CA GLY A 54 4.56 -9.67 5.78
C GLY A 54 4.07 -11.12 5.76
N ARG A 55 2.81 -11.37 6.11
CA ARG A 55 2.23 -12.73 6.13
C ARG A 55 2.10 -13.30 4.73
N LEU A 56 2.57 -14.53 4.51
CA LEU A 56 2.43 -15.25 3.25
C LEU A 56 1.17 -16.12 3.25
N ILE A 57 0.21 -15.84 2.38
CA ILE A 57 -0.91 -16.76 2.13
C ILE A 57 -0.61 -17.63 0.91
N TYR A 58 -1.04 -18.90 0.95
CA TYR A 58 -0.87 -19.83 -0.17
C TYR A 58 -2.08 -20.75 -0.32
N SER A 59 -2.27 -21.23 -1.55
CA SER A 59 -3.30 -22.20 -1.92
C SER A 59 -2.92 -22.83 -3.26
N SER A 60 -3.59 -23.93 -3.64
CA SER A 60 -3.41 -24.53 -4.98
C SER A 60 -3.75 -23.55 -6.10
N SER A 61 -4.78 -22.71 -5.91
CA SER A 61 -5.18 -21.68 -6.87
C SER A 61 -4.10 -20.60 -7.01
N ILE A 62 -3.55 -20.11 -5.89
CA ILE A 62 -2.44 -19.13 -5.90
C ILE A 62 -1.21 -19.69 -6.61
N ASN A 63 -0.89 -20.97 -6.39
CA ASN A 63 0.25 -21.63 -7.04
C ASN A 63 0.09 -21.78 -8.56
N SER A 64 -1.14 -21.65 -9.05
CA SER A 64 -1.51 -21.77 -10.47
C SER A 64 -1.69 -20.42 -11.17
N LEU A 65 -1.57 -19.31 -10.42
CA LEU A 65 -1.60 -17.95 -11.00
C LEU A 65 -0.47 -17.78 -12.00
N ARG A 66 -0.79 -17.14 -13.13
CA ARG A 66 0.19 -16.72 -14.14
C ARG A 66 0.62 -15.29 -13.81
N ALA A 67 1.51 -15.17 -12.84
CA ALA A 67 2.02 -13.90 -12.35
C ALA A 67 3.53 -13.98 -12.16
N ASP A 68 4.20 -12.83 -12.31
CA ASP A 68 5.61 -12.66 -12.02
C ASP A 68 5.82 -12.16 -10.58
N ALA A 69 7.01 -12.40 -10.05
CA ALA A 69 7.35 -11.96 -8.70
C ALA A 69 7.27 -10.42 -8.62
N GLY A 70 6.50 -9.91 -7.66
CA GLY A 70 6.28 -8.47 -7.47
C GLY A 70 4.95 -7.97 -8.03
N ASP A 71 4.21 -8.78 -8.80
CA ASP A 71 2.87 -8.42 -9.29
C ASP A 71 1.90 -8.20 -8.13
N CYS A 72 0.99 -7.23 -8.29
CA CYS A 72 0.09 -6.77 -7.24
C CYS A 72 -1.34 -7.25 -7.47
N PHE A 73 -2.03 -7.62 -6.40
CA PHE A 73 -3.38 -8.15 -6.45
C PHE A 73 -4.26 -7.64 -5.31
N MET A 74 -5.55 -7.53 -5.57
CA MET A 74 -6.60 -7.54 -4.54
C MET A 74 -7.15 -8.96 -4.40
N VAL A 75 -7.21 -9.47 -3.17
CA VAL A 75 -7.65 -10.83 -2.88
C VAL A 75 -8.65 -10.92 -1.75
N GLN A 76 -9.63 -11.80 -1.90
CA GLN A 76 -10.55 -12.20 -0.84
C GLN A 76 -10.30 -13.67 -0.55
N TYR A 77 -10.30 -14.05 0.72
CA TYR A 77 -9.98 -15.42 1.10
C TYR A 77 -10.66 -15.82 2.41
N SER A 78 -10.76 -17.12 2.64
CA SER A 78 -11.18 -17.67 3.92
C SER A 78 -10.16 -18.67 4.44
N PHE A 79 -10.17 -18.88 5.75
CA PHE A 79 -9.31 -19.87 6.38
C PHE A 79 -9.96 -20.43 7.65
N ASP A 80 -9.57 -21.64 8.02
CA ASP A 80 -10.02 -22.30 9.24
C ASP A 80 -9.14 -21.89 10.43
N THR A 81 -9.75 -21.28 11.45
CA THR A 81 -9.10 -20.85 12.70
C THR A 81 -8.55 -21.99 13.54
N SER A 82 -9.04 -23.21 13.33
CA SER A 82 -8.53 -24.41 13.97
C SER A 82 -7.23 -24.92 13.32
N ASN A 83 -6.83 -24.36 12.17
CA ASN A 83 -5.61 -24.76 11.48
C ASN A 83 -4.37 -24.44 12.34
N PRO A 84 -3.53 -25.45 12.69
CA PRO A 84 -2.33 -25.25 13.51
C PRO A 84 -1.34 -24.21 12.96
N GLU A 85 -1.35 -23.95 11.64
CA GLU A 85 -0.48 -22.97 10.97
C GLU A 85 -0.68 -21.53 11.50
N LEU A 86 -1.88 -21.21 11.99
CA LEU A 86 -2.22 -19.89 12.54
C LEU A 86 -1.47 -19.56 13.83
N GLN A 87 -1.02 -20.57 14.58
CA GLN A 87 -0.46 -20.35 15.90
C GLN A 87 1.08 -20.29 15.89
N LYS A 88 1.74 -20.58 14.77
CA LYS A 88 3.18 -20.86 14.75
C LYS A 88 3.94 -20.44 13.50
N THR A 89 3.31 -19.88 12.48
CA THR A 89 3.99 -19.58 11.21
C THR A 89 3.60 -18.23 10.64
N ASP A 90 4.54 -17.59 9.93
CA ASP A 90 4.31 -16.38 9.12
C ASP A 90 3.53 -16.69 7.82
N SER A 91 3.08 -17.93 7.66
CA SER A 91 2.36 -18.42 6.51
C SER A 91 0.95 -18.91 6.85
N LEU A 92 0.07 -18.99 5.85
CA LEU A 92 -1.29 -19.48 6.03
C LEU A 92 -1.82 -20.13 4.77
N SER A 93 -2.25 -21.39 4.87
CA SER A 93 -3.08 -22.00 3.85
C SER A 93 -4.48 -21.37 3.86
N VAL A 94 -4.95 -20.94 2.69
CA VAL A 94 -6.25 -20.26 2.52
C VAL A 94 -7.07 -20.85 1.37
N GLU A 95 -8.36 -20.57 1.36
CA GLU A 95 -9.26 -20.75 0.22
C GLU A 95 -9.58 -19.37 -0.37
N LEU A 96 -9.27 -19.13 -1.65
CA LEU A 96 -9.64 -17.87 -2.32
C LEU A 96 -11.15 -17.80 -2.56
N LEU A 97 -11.75 -16.63 -2.35
CA LEU A 97 -13.19 -16.38 -2.54
C LEU A 97 -13.50 -15.73 -3.90
N GLY A 98 -12.72 -16.10 -4.92
CA GLY A 98 -12.78 -15.54 -6.27
C GLY A 98 -11.40 -15.53 -6.92
N GLU A 99 -11.35 -15.12 -8.19
CA GLU A 99 -10.10 -14.84 -8.87
C GLU A 99 -9.46 -13.56 -8.28
N PRO A 100 -8.16 -13.56 -7.96
CA PRO A 100 -7.42 -12.36 -7.62
C PRO A 100 -7.59 -11.28 -8.70
N THR A 101 -7.86 -10.04 -8.27
CA THR A 101 -7.94 -8.91 -9.20
C THR A 101 -6.57 -8.28 -9.32
N GLU A 102 -6.00 -8.20 -10.52
CA GLU A 102 -4.72 -7.53 -10.78
C GLU A 102 -4.82 -6.04 -10.45
N VAL A 103 -3.78 -5.52 -9.78
CA VAL A 103 -3.61 -4.09 -9.49
C VAL A 103 -2.48 -3.57 -10.37
N PRO A 104 -2.70 -2.49 -11.14
CA PRO A 104 -1.63 -1.89 -11.94
C PRO A 104 -0.41 -1.53 -11.09
N LEU A 105 0.77 -1.90 -11.58
CA LEU A 105 2.05 -1.60 -10.95
C LEU A 105 2.80 -0.55 -11.78
N TRP A 106 3.01 0.62 -11.18
CA TRP A 106 3.73 1.73 -11.80
C TRP A 106 5.17 1.80 -11.29
N THR A 107 6.10 2.05 -12.19
CA THR A 107 7.51 2.29 -11.85
C THR A 107 7.69 3.69 -11.29
N VAL A 108 8.69 3.83 -10.41
CA VAL A 108 9.06 5.12 -9.82
C VAL A 108 10.41 5.57 -10.34
N GLU A 109 10.47 6.77 -10.90
CA GLU A 109 11.68 7.30 -11.53
C GLU A 109 12.34 8.41 -10.70
N GLY A 110 13.69 8.41 -10.68
CA GLY A 110 14.47 9.44 -10.01
C GLY A 110 14.74 10.63 -10.93
N THR A 111 13.81 11.58 -11.04
CA THR A 111 13.92 12.78 -11.86
C THR A 111 13.55 14.03 -11.06
N VAL A 112 14.11 15.18 -11.43
CA VAL A 112 13.78 16.44 -10.75
C VAL A 112 12.29 16.73 -10.98
N PRO A 113 11.49 16.87 -9.91
CA PRO A 113 10.06 17.18 -10.04
C PRO A 113 9.87 18.54 -10.70
N SER A 114 8.86 18.64 -11.56
CA SER A 114 8.47 19.88 -12.23
C SER A 114 7.11 20.33 -11.75
N ASP A 115 7.01 21.61 -11.41
CA ASP A 115 5.74 22.26 -11.09
C ASP A 115 4.94 22.62 -12.36
N THR A 116 5.47 22.39 -13.56
CA THR A 116 4.77 22.67 -14.82
C THR A 116 3.59 21.72 -15.02
N LEU A 117 2.44 22.28 -15.40
CA LEU A 117 1.26 21.51 -15.76
C LEU A 117 1.53 20.65 -17.00
N LEU A 118 1.21 19.36 -16.94
CA LEU A 118 1.36 18.46 -18.09
C LEU A 118 0.13 18.47 -19.00
N THR A 119 0.35 18.09 -20.25
CA THR A 119 -0.74 17.75 -21.16
C THR A 119 -1.54 16.58 -20.59
N ASP A 120 -2.86 16.68 -20.67
CA ASP A 120 -3.82 15.67 -20.17
C ASP A 120 -3.72 15.36 -18.67
N GLU A 121 -3.13 16.27 -17.89
CA GLU A 121 -3.03 16.13 -16.44
C GLU A 121 -4.40 16.10 -15.77
N GLN A 122 -4.59 15.06 -14.96
CA GLN A 122 -5.76 14.89 -14.11
C GLN A 122 -5.42 15.27 -12.67
N TYR A 123 -6.46 15.69 -11.94
CA TYR A 123 -6.32 16.21 -10.60
C TYR A 123 -6.84 15.20 -9.57
N ILE A 124 -5.97 14.79 -8.66
CA ILE A 124 -6.30 13.86 -7.59
C ILE A 124 -6.97 14.66 -6.47
N ALA A 125 -8.28 14.45 -6.26
CA ALA A 125 -9.04 15.16 -5.25
C ALA A 125 -8.62 14.75 -3.83
N LYS A 126 -8.34 13.46 -3.62
CA LYS A 126 -7.80 12.91 -2.38
C LYS A 126 -7.21 11.52 -2.61
N ILE A 127 -6.39 11.06 -1.68
CA ILE A 127 -5.93 9.67 -1.62
C ILE A 127 -6.52 9.03 -0.37
N GLY A 128 -7.00 7.78 -0.48
CA GLY A 128 -7.51 7.01 0.65
C GLY A 128 -6.46 6.80 1.75
N THR A 129 -6.92 6.60 2.99
CA THR A 129 -6.04 6.46 4.17
C THR A 129 -5.38 5.08 4.27
N ARG A 130 -5.96 4.06 3.62
CA ARG A 130 -5.39 2.72 3.51
C ARG A 130 -4.19 2.77 2.57
N THR A 131 -2.98 2.60 3.11
CA THR A 131 -1.72 2.78 2.36
C THR A 131 -0.69 1.68 2.65
N PRO A 132 -1.00 0.41 2.40
CA PRO A 132 -0.10 -0.67 2.73
C PRO A 132 1.17 -0.60 1.87
N TYR A 133 2.29 -0.85 2.53
CA TYR A 133 3.58 -1.08 1.89
C TYR A 133 3.94 -2.56 2.05
N ILE A 134 4.00 -3.27 0.92
CA ILE A 134 4.19 -4.72 0.89
C ILE A 134 5.32 -5.02 -0.08
N LYS A 135 6.42 -5.60 0.42
CA LYS A 135 7.52 -6.09 -0.43
C LYS A 135 8.00 -5.04 -1.46
N GLY A 136 8.18 -3.78 -1.08
CA GLY A 136 8.61 -2.74 -2.02
C GLY A 136 7.49 -1.98 -2.73
N ARG A 137 6.24 -2.46 -2.66
CA ARG A 137 5.11 -1.89 -3.38
C ARG A 137 4.24 -1.08 -2.43
N LEU A 138 4.07 0.20 -2.74
CA LEU A 138 3.14 1.09 -2.03
C LEU A 138 1.80 1.09 -2.76
N PHE A 139 0.75 0.66 -2.09
CA PHE A 139 -0.61 0.74 -2.61
C PHE A 139 -1.25 2.06 -2.19
N LEU A 140 -1.84 2.77 -3.16
CA LEU A 140 -2.56 4.01 -2.96
C LEU A 140 -3.95 3.93 -3.60
N TRP A 141 -4.88 4.71 -3.04
CA TRP A 141 -6.27 4.76 -3.49
C TRP A 141 -6.64 6.18 -3.92
N PRO A 142 -6.07 6.71 -5.03
CA PRO A 142 -6.39 8.05 -5.48
C PRO A 142 -7.84 8.14 -5.96
N GLN A 143 -8.48 9.28 -5.74
CA GLN A 143 -9.83 9.57 -6.19
C GLN A 143 -9.82 10.81 -7.07
N LEU A 144 -10.33 10.66 -8.28
CA LEU A 144 -10.32 11.70 -9.32
C LEU A 144 -11.76 12.05 -9.68
N ASN A 145 -12.00 13.32 -10.03
CA ASN A 145 -13.31 13.74 -10.57
C ASN A 145 -13.29 13.60 -12.08
N GLU A 146 -13.86 12.52 -12.59
CA GLU A 146 -13.77 12.12 -13.99
C GLU A 146 -14.97 11.25 -14.40
N PRO A 147 -15.20 11.04 -15.71
CA PRO A 147 -16.16 10.05 -16.16
C PRO A 147 -15.71 8.61 -15.85
N GLU A 148 -16.63 7.74 -15.44
CA GLU A 148 -16.32 6.34 -15.06
C GLU A 148 -15.64 5.52 -16.19
N SER A 149 -15.87 5.90 -17.45
CA SER A 149 -15.25 5.27 -18.61
C SER A 149 -13.82 5.74 -18.87
N GLN A 150 -13.38 6.82 -18.21
CA GLN A 150 -12.03 7.35 -18.35
C GLN A 150 -11.01 6.30 -17.90
N ARG A 151 -9.87 6.29 -18.60
CA ARG A 151 -8.71 5.50 -18.22
C ARG A 151 -7.51 6.43 -18.10
N ASP A 152 -6.81 6.27 -17.00
CA ASP A 152 -5.67 7.10 -16.63
C ASP A 152 -4.40 6.27 -16.51
N SER A 153 -3.30 6.98 -16.43
CA SER A 153 -2.02 6.45 -16.00
C SER A 153 -1.46 7.26 -14.88
N PHE A 154 -0.72 6.59 -14.01
CA PHE A 154 -0.07 7.23 -12.88
C PHE A 154 1.43 7.26 -13.09
N VAL A 155 2.03 8.38 -12.73
CA VAL A 155 3.47 8.58 -12.78
C VAL A 155 3.91 9.04 -11.40
N MET A 156 4.87 8.31 -10.83
CA MET A 156 5.48 8.68 -9.56
C MET A 156 6.98 8.90 -9.74
N HIS A 157 7.49 10.00 -9.18
CA HIS A 157 8.90 10.36 -9.26
C HIS A 157 9.42 10.93 -7.94
N TYR A 158 10.74 11.01 -7.82
CA TYR A 158 11.42 11.67 -6.69
C TYR A 158 12.67 12.39 -7.17
N ASP A 159 13.05 13.46 -6.46
CA ASP A 159 14.33 14.12 -6.67
C ASP A 159 15.47 13.22 -6.13
N SER A 160 16.28 12.66 -7.03
CA SER A 160 17.39 11.77 -6.66
C SER A 160 18.55 12.51 -5.97
N VAL A 161 18.61 13.84 -6.10
CA VAL A 161 19.60 14.73 -5.46
C VAL A 161 19.08 15.23 -4.11
N ASN A 162 17.86 15.76 -4.08
CA ASN A 162 17.22 16.32 -2.89
C ASN A 162 16.10 15.40 -2.37
N LEU A 163 16.48 14.18 -1.98
CA LEU A 163 15.54 13.12 -1.62
C LEU A 163 14.59 13.48 -0.46
N TYR A 164 15.03 14.34 0.45
CA TYR A 164 14.29 14.73 1.64
C TYR A 164 14.39 16.22 1.95
N LYS A 165 13.43 16.71 2.74
CA LYS A 165 13.49 18.01 3.42
C LYS A 165 13.71 17.79 4.91
N THR A 166 14.48 18.66 5.55
CA THR A 166 14.68 18.62 7.00
C THR A 166 13.92 19.75 7.67
N THR A 167 13.06 19.40 8.62
CA THR A 167 12.30 20.34 9.46
C THR A 167 12.44 19.89 10.91
N ASP A 168 12.86 20.79 11.80
CA ASP A 168 13.07 20.50 13.23
C ASP A 168 13.96 19.27 13.51
N GLY A 169 14.92 19.00 12.61
CA GLY A 169 15.83 17.86 12.69
C GLY A 169 15.28 16.53 12.14
N PHE A 170 14.01 16.49 11.73
CA PHE A 170 13.39 15.32 11.13
C PHE A 170 13.42 15.40 9.60
N ARG A 171 13.67 14.27 8.94
CA ARG A 171 13.69 14.16 7.47
C ARG A 171 12.36 13.65 6.95
N THR A 172 11.79 14.36 5.99
CA THR A 172 10.62 13.93 5.21
C THR A 172 11.04 13.68 3.78
N TYR A 173 10.91 12.43 3.33
CA TYR A 173 11.29 11.97 2.00
C TYR A 173 10.15 12.19 1.01
N ASN A 174 10.42 12.77 -0.16
CA ASN A 174 9.36 13.26 -1.04
C ASN A 174 9.20 12.38 -2.28
N LEU A 175 7.98 11.85 -2.46
CA LEU A 175 7.48 11.29 -3.70
C LEU A 175 6.50 12.29 -4.35
N TYR A 176 6.40 12.27 -5.67
CA TYR A 176 5.55 13.14 -6.46
C TYR A 176 4.69 12.32 -7.40
N LEU A 177 3.39 12.31 -7.18
CA LEU A 177 2.39 11.54 -7.91
C LEU A 177 1.57 12.43 -8.85
N ARG A 178 1.47 12.01 -10.10
CA ARG A 178 0.67 12.66 -11.15
C ARG A 178 -0.23 11.63 -11.82
N ALA A 179 -1.39 12.07 -12.28
CA ALA A 179 -2.31 11.27 -13.07
C ALA A 179 -2.44 11.90 -14.46
N ILE A 180 -2.40 11.08 -15.51
CA ILE A 180 -2.40 11.50 -16.91
C ILE A 180 -3.44 10.68 -17.66
N ARG A 181 -4.38 11.36 -18.30
CA ARG A 181 -5.45 10.73 -19.05
C ARG A 181 -4.93 10.03 -20.31
N LYS A 182 -5.44 8.82 -20.55
CA LYS A 182 -5.10 7.98 -21.71
C LYS A 182 -6.25 7.79 -22.69
N SER A 183 -7.49 7.94 -22.25
CA SER A 183 -8.68 7.76 -23.09
C SER A 183 -9.21 9.08 -23.63
N GLU A 184 -9.70 9.07 -24.87
CA GLU A 184 -10.62 10.11 -25.33
C GLU A 184 -11.94 10.01 -24.56
N ILE A 185 -12.51 11.16 -24.19
CA ILE A 185 -13.77 11.25 -23.46
C ILE A 185 -14.84 11.84 -24.39
N PRO A 186 -16.06 11.29 -24.41
CA PRO A 186 -17.20 11.99 -24.99
C PRO A 186 -17.38 13.40 -24.38
N ALA A 187 -17.70 14.38 -25.22
CA ALA A 187 -17.79 15.79 -24.80
C ALA A 187 -18.89 16.06 -23.74
N ASP A 188 -19.83 15.14 -23.59
CA ASP A 188 -21.00 15.20 -22.70
C ASP A 188 -20.92 14.22 -21.52
N ALA A 189 -19.75 13.60 -21.28
CA ALA A 189 -19.62 12.65 -20.19
C ALA A 189 -19.62 13.36 -18.83
N ASP A 190 -20.57 12.98 -17.97
CA ASP A 190 -20.64 13.46 -16.60
C ASP A 190 -19.44 12.96 -15.79
N SER A 191 -18.89 13.84 -14.95
CA SER A 191 -17.80 13.49 -14.03
C SER A 191 -18.35 13.09 -12.67
N THR A 192 -17.81 12.01 -12.11
CA THR A 192 -18.07 11.54 -10.75
C THR A 192 -16.74 11.36 -10.01
N LEU A 193 -16.79 11.17 -8.68
CA LEU A 193 -15.59 10.88 -7.92
C LEU A 193 -15.27 9.37 -8.05
N VAL A 194 -14.32 9.04 -8.91
CA VAL A 194 -13.92 7.66 -9.22
C VAL A 194 -12.73 7.24 -8.36
N PRO A 195 -12.83 6.17 -7.56
CA PRO A 195 -11.69 5.60 -6.85
C PRO A 195 -10.86 4.69 -7.77
N HIS A 196 -9.55 4.82 -7.68
CA HIS A 196 -8.59 3.94 -8.33
C HIS A 196 -7.84 3.13 -7.28
N THR A 197 -7.31 1.97 -7.69
CA THR A 197 -6.46 1.11 -6.87
C THR A 197 -5.15 0.93 -7.59
N GLU A 198 -4.08 1.52 -7.06
CA GLU A 198 -2.81 1.62 -7.78
C GLU A 198 -1.66 1.19 -6.88
N ALA A 199 -0.69 0.46 -7.44
CA ALA A 199 0.54 0.10 -6.76
C ALA A 199 1.76 0.77 -7.40
N PHE A 200 2.72 1.15 -6.58
CA PHE A 200 3.95 1.83 -7.01
C PHE A 200 5.16 1.07 -6.49
N ASP A 201 6.10 0.73 -7.38
CA ASP A 201 7.39 0.16 -6.98
C ASP A 201 8.31 1.24 -6.41
N ILE A 202 8.26 1.41 -5.09
CA ILE A 202 9.10 2.36 -4.36
C ILE A 202 10.28 1.67 -3.66
N GLU A 203 10.58 0.40 -3.97
CA GLU A 203 11.52 -0.41 -3.18
C GLU A 203 12.89 0.25 -3.03
N SER A 204 13.46 0.70 -4.15
CA SER A 204 14.77 1.34 -4.17
C SER A 204 14.77 2.69 -3.42
N PHE A 205 13.71 3.47 -3.58
CA PHE A 205 13.53 4.75 -2.87
C PHE A 205 13.42 4.52 -1.36
N PHE A 206 12.55 3.58 -0.95
CA PHE A 206 12.27 3.26 0.43
C PHE A 206 13.53 2.74 1.13
N ASN A 207 14.26 1.80 0.51
CA ASN A 207 15.48 1.24 1.09
C ASN A 207 16.56 2.31 1.30
N LYS A 208 16.71 3.25 0.36
CA LYS A 208 17.65 4.37 0.50
C LYS A 208 17.25 5.29 1.66
N ALA A 209 15.96 5.61 1.79
CA ALA A 209 15.46 6.40 2.91
C ALA A 209 15.63 5.67 4.25
N LEU A 210 15.37 4.35 4.27
CA LEU A 210 15.54 3.49 5.45
C LEU A 210 16.99 3.44 5.93
N GLU A 211 17.94 3.29 5.01
CA GLU A 211 19.37 3.31 5.33
C GLU A 211 19.78 4.64 6.00
N MET A 212 19.31 5.76 5.45
CA MET A 212 19.58 7.10 5.99
C MET A 212 18.97 7.32 7.38
N GLU A 213 17.73 6.87 7.61
CA GLU A 213 17.07 7.00 8.92
C GLU A 213 17.66 6.06 9.97
N THR A 214 18.06 4.86 9.56
CA THR A 214 18.75 3.91 10.43
C THR A 214 20.10 4.48 10.87
N ALA A 215 20.87 5.06 9.95
CA ALA A 215 22.14 5.72 10.26
C ALA A 215 21.96 6.93 11.20
N ASN A 216 20.83 7.63 11.10
CA ASN A 216 20.43 8.71 12.00
C ASN A 216 19.85 8.22 13.34
N GLN A 217 19.70 6.90 13.53
CA GLN A 217 19.03 6.31 14.71
C GLN A 217 17.60 6.84 14.89
N SER A 218 16.94 7.22 13.80
CA SER A 218 15.57 7.72 13.82
C SER A 218 14.58 6.60 14.08
N LYS A 219 13.57 6.83 14.91
CA LYS A 219 12.53 5.84 15.23
C LYS A 219 11.43 5.75 14.18
N THR A 220 11.42 6.68 13.23
CA THR A 220 10.37 6.78 12.22
C THR A 220 10.99 7.20 10.90
N LEU A 221 10.53 6.57 9.82
CA LEU A 221 10.73 7.03 8.46
C LEU A 221 9.44 7.70 7.98
N THR A 222 9.54 8.95 7.53
CA THR A 222 8.40 9.74 7.06
C THR A 222 8.50 9.99 5.56
N ILE A 223 7.49 9.58 4.80
CA ILE A 223 7.36 9.83 3.37
C ILE A 223 6.19 10.78 3.14
N ALA A 224 6.42 11.85 2.38
CA ALA A 224 5.37 12.70 1.83
C ALA A 224 5.11 12.31 0.38
N VAL A 225 3.89 11.84 0.09
CA VAL A 225 3.37 11.69 -1.27
C VAL A 225 2.71 13.00 -1.65
N ASN A 226 3.42 13.81 -2.43
CA ASN A 226 2.93 15.04 -3.01
C ASN A 226 2.11 14.68 -4.25
N TYR A 227 0.86 15.08 -4.34
CA TYR A 227 0.01 14.79 -5.50
C TYR A 227 -0.63 16.05 -6.08
N VAL A 228 -0.79 16.07 -7.40
CA VAL A 228 -1.39 17.21 -8.11
C VAL A 228 -2.88 17.30 -7.78
N ALA A 229 -3.26 18.33 -7.03
CA ALA A 229 -4.64 18.48 -6.56
C ALA A 229 -5.48 19.39 -7.46
N LYS A 230 -4.86 20.36 -8.12
CA LYS A 230 -5.49 21.33 -9.04
C LYS A 230 -4.40 22.18 -9.73
N PRO A 231 -4.71 22.92 -10.81
CA PRO A 231 -3.76 23.87 -11.38
C PRO A 231 -3.58 25.08 -10.46
N ASN A 232 -2.43 25.74 -10.57
CA ASN A 232 -2.17 27.00 -9.91
C ASN A 232 -2.99 28.15 -10.54
N LYS A 233 -2.93 29.34 -9.93
CA LYS A 233 -3.75 30.49 -10.35
C LYS A 233 -3.54 30.96 -11.79
N ASP A 234 -2.33 30.82 -12.33
CA ASP A 234 -2.01 31.23 -13.72
C ASP A 234 -2.12 30.07 -14.72
N THR A 235 -2.54 28.89 -14.24
CA THR A 235 -2.73 27.65 -14.99
C THR A 235 -1.51 27.20 -15.79
N THR A 236 -0.31 27.65 -15.42
CA THR A 236 0.95 27.19 -16.02
C THR A 236 1.61 26.09 -15.19
N GLY A 237 1.18 25.94 -13.93
CA GLY A 237 1.72 24.97 -13.01
C GLY A 237 0.68 24.30 -12.12
N VAL A 238 1.17 23.55 -11.14
CA VAL A 238 0.35 22.72 -10.27
C VAL A 238 0.37 23.19 -8.82
N GLU A 239 -0.73 22.98 -8.10
CA GLU A 239 -0.77 23.04 -6.65
C GLU A 239 -0.77 21.61 -6.08
N TRP A 240 0.25 21.31 -5.27
CA TRP A 240 0.42 20.02 -4.63
C TRP A 240 -0.37 19.93 -3.33
N SER A 241 -1.07 18.81 -3.13
CA SER A 241 -1.50 18.35 -1.81
C SER A 241 -0.58 17.24 -1.31
N ILE A 242 -0.62 16.96 -0.01
CA ILE A 242 0.33 16.03 0.63
C ILE A 242 -0.43 14.96 1.40
N LEU A 243 -0.06 13.70 1.16
CA LEU A 243 -0.33 12.58 2.05
C LEU A 243 0.96 12.21 2.77
N GLU A 244 0.97 12.32 4.09
CA GLU A 244 2.11 11.90 4.91
C GLU A 244 1.93 10.46 5.38
N LEU A 245 2.98 9.66 5.17
CA LEU A 245 3.08 8.25 5.55
C LEU A 245 4.20 8.13 6.59
N SER A 246 3.91 7.47 7.71
CA SER A 246 4.87 7.25 8.78
C SER A 246 5.08 5.76 9.01
N TYR A 247 6.34 5.33 8.93
CA TYR A 247 6.75 3.95 9.14
C TYR A 247 7.59 3.87 10.42
N PRO A 248 7.10 3.19 11.48
CA PRO A 248 7.91 2.97 12.66
C PRO A 248 9.10 2.09 12.30
N LEU A 249 10.27 2.46 12.82
CA LEU A 249 11.51 1.71 12.66
C LEU A 249 11.84 1.01 13.98
N ASP A 250 12.07 -0.29 13.91
CA ASP A 250 12.57 -1.06 15.04
C ASP A 250 14.07 -0.80 15.20
N ASN A 251 14.41 0.35 15.78
CA ASN A 251 15.77 0.59 16.23
C ASN A 251 15.95 -0.21 17.52
N GLY A 252 16.51 -1.41 17.39
CA GLY A 252 16.82 -2.27 18.51
C GLY A 252 17.53 -1.51 19.64
N THR A 253 16.77 -1.18 20.68
CA THR A 253 17.29 -0.96 22.03
C THR A 253 16.62 -1.99 22.92
N GLU A 254 17.03 -3.24 22.75
CA GLU A 254 17.06 -4.17 23.88
C GLU A 254 18.43 -4.01 24.55
N GLU A 255 18.47 -3.12 25.55
CA GLU A 255 19.39 -3.28 26.69
C GLU A 255 18.74 -4.19 27.75
#